data_AF-A0A7J6M227-F1
#
_entry.id   AF-A0A7J6M227-F1
#
_cell.length_a   1.000
_cell.length_b   1.000
_cell.length_c   1.000
_cell.angle_alpha   90.00
_cell.angle_beta   90.00
_cell.angle_gamma   90.00
#
_symmetry.space_group_name_H-M   'P 1'
#
loop_
_entity.id
_entity.type
_entity.pdbx_description
1 polymer ?
#
loop_
_entity_poly.entity_id
_entity_poly.type
_entity_poly.pdbx_seq_one_letter_code
_entity_poly.pdbx_strand_id
1 'polypeptide(L)'
;MRAKNFVFGGYAIGQNAEIERDWPEDEFKDLKAHVESLGGKILLNLGRYIADTFNKTAFGQSVKNFTDRYPVDGFQVRIVFEGSERRWHDPKHAKEILEVTKEAGKKAALW
;
A
#
# COMPACT_ATOMS: atom_id res chain seq x y z
N MET A 1 7.19 22.16 -13.62
CA MET A 1 7.67 21.21 -12.59
C MET A 1 7.48 19.80 -13.13
N ARG A 2 8.55 18.99 -13.27
CA ARG A 2 8.39 17.55 -13.53
C ARG A 2 8.00 16.88 -12.21
N ALA A 3 6.98 16.03 -12.22
CA ALA A 3 6.61 15.23 -11.06
C ALA A 3 7.80 14.33 -10.70
N LYS A 4 8.34 14.50 -9.49
CA LYS A 4 9.45 13.69 -8.98
C LYS A 4 8.95 12.50 -8.19
N ASN A 5 7.79 12.62 -7.56
CA ASN A 5 7.20 11.55 -6.77
C ASN A 5 6.12 10.84 -7.58
N PHE A 6 6.06 9.53 -7.40
CA PHE A 6 5.09 8.69 -8.06
C PHE A 6 4.23 7.99 -6.99
N VAL A 7 2.91 8.09 -7.14
CA VAL A 7 1.98 7.32 -6.32
C VAL A 7 1.54 6.12 -7.13
N PHE A 8 1.97 4.96 -6.68
CA PHE A 8 1.61 3.69 -7.28
C PHE A 8 0.34 3.19 -6.61
N GLY A 9 -0.81 3.48 -7.23
CA GLY A 9 -2.12 3.26 -6.61
C GLY A 9 -2.94 2.15 -7.25
N GLY A 10 -4.08 1.88 -6.62
CA GLY A 10 -5.05 0.87 -7.06
C GLY A 10 -5.00 -0.44 -6.29
N TYR A 11 -4.18 -0.53 -5.24
CA TYR A 11 -3.95 -1.77 -4.50
C TYR A 11 -5.09 -2.07 -3.52
N ALA A 12 -5.68 -3.25 -3.68
CA ALA A 12 -6.61 -3.84 -2.74
C ALA A 12 -5.84 -4.62 -1.67
N ILE A 13 -6.34 -4.61 -0.43
CA ILE A 13 -5.96 -5.59 0.57
C ILE A 13 -7.00 -6.70 0.48
N GLY A 14 -6.63 -7.85 -0.08
CA GLY A 14 -7.53 -8.98 -0.32
C GLY A 14 -8.09 -9.57 0.98
N GLN A 15 -8.99 -10.55 0.85
CA GLN A 15 -9.66 -11.21 1.98
C GLN A 15 -8.69 -11.86 2.98
N ASN A 16 -7.52 -12.29 2.50
CA ASN A 16 -6.44 -12.89 3.31
C ASN A 16 -5.43 -11.86 3.82
N ALA A 17 -5.76 -10.57 3.76
CA ALA A 17 -4.87 -9.47 4.09
C ALA A 17 -3.63 -9.37 3.18
N GLU A 18 -3.76 -9.82 1.93
CA GLU A 18 -2.69 -9.75 0.93
C GLU A 18 -2.79 -8.46 0.10
N ILE A 19 -1.64 -7.88 -0.26
CA ILE A 19 -1.59 -6.81 -1.26
C ILE A 19 -1.66 -7.45 -2.64
N GLU A 20 -2.82 -7.35 -3.28
CA GLU A 20 -3.05 -7.94 -4.62
C GLU A 20 -2.43 -7.07 -5.72
N ARG A 21 -1.75 -7.70 -6.71
CA ARG A 21 -1.11 -6.95 -7.81
C ARG A 21 -0.95 -7.73 -9.12
N ASP A 22 -0.98 -6.98 -10.22
CA ASP A 22 -0.77 -7.45 -11.60
C ASP A 22 0.25 -6.59 -12.38
N TRP A 23 1.45 -6.34 -11.84
CA TRP A 23 2.46 -5.55 -12.58
C TRP A 23 3.78 -6.32 -12.78
N PRO A 24 4.46 -6.23 -13.93
CA PRO A 24 5.74 -6.92 -14.08
C PRO A 24 6.82 -6.41 -13.11
N GLU A 25 7.71 -7.30 -12.63
CA GLU A 25 8.80 -6.91 -11.71
C GLU A 25 9.84 -6.02 -12.37
N ASP A 26 10.22 -6.34 -13.60
CA ASP A 26 11.27 -5.61 -14.28
C ASP A 26 10.82 -4.20 -14.67
N GLU A 27 9.55 -4.03 -15.06
CA GLU A 27 8.96 -2.70 -15.29
C GLU A 27 8.96 -1.83 -14.02
N PHE A 28 8.72 -2.44 -12.85
CA PHE A 28 8.82 -1.70 -11.59
C PHE A 28 10.26 -1.27 -11.29
N LYS A 29 11.26 -2.12 -11.55
CA LYS A 29 12.67 -1.78 -11.35
C LYS A 29 13.09 -0.61 -12.23
N ASP A 30 12.69 -0.61 -13.50
CA ASP A 30 12.97 0.48 -14.44
C ASP A 30 12.32 1.78 -13.98
N LEU A 31 11.06 1.73 -13.53
CA LEU A 31 10.39 2.88 -12.95
C LEU A 31 11.13 3.38 -11.70
N LYS A 32 11.52 2.49 -10.78
CA LYS A 32 12.22 2.84 -9.55
C LYS A 32 13.54 3.55 -9.85
N ALA A 33 14.35 3.00 -10.76
CA ALA A 33 15.59 3.63 -11.19
C ALA A 33 15.35 5.02 -11.80
N HIS A 34 14.33 5.16 -12.65
CA HIS A 34 13.98 6.44 -13.24
C HIS A 34 13.56 7.47 -12.18
N VAL A 35 12.67 7.09 -11.26
CA VAL A 35 12.21 7.97 -10.17
C VAL A 35 13.36 8.38 -9.26
N GLU A 36 14.24 7.46 -8.90
CA GLU A 36 15.43 7.75 -8.07
C GLU A 36 16.42 8.68 -8.76
N SER A 37 16.63 8.51 -10.08
CA SER A 37 17.48 9.42 -10.86
C SER A 37 17.01 10.88 -10.83
N LEU A 38 15.72 11.10 -10.57
CA LEU A 38 15.10 12.43 -10.44
C LEU A 38 15.08 12.95 -8.99
N GLY A 39 15.65 12.22 -8.04
CA GLY A 39 15.56 12.47 -6.60
C GLY A 39 14.14 12.25 -6.05
N GLY A 40 13.40 11.36 -6.70
CA GLY A 40 12.00 11.07 -6.46
C GLY A 40 11.73 9.97 -5.44
N LYS A 41 10.45 9.73 -5.17
CA LYS A 41 9.96 8.65 -4.29
C LYS A 41 8.75 7.94 -4.88
N ILE A 42 8.66 6.64 -4.67
CA ILE A 42 7.49 5.82 -5.00
C ILE A 42 6.71 5.52 -3.73
N LEU A 43 5.45 5.94 -3.66
CA LEU A 43 4.54 5.61 -2.57
C LEU A 43 3.47 4.63 -3.07
N LEU A 44 3.23 3.53 -2.35
CA LEU A 44 2.15 2.61 -2.65
C LEU A 44 0.84 3.12 -2.05
N ASN A 45 -0.22 3.27 -2.83
CA ASN A 45 -1.54 3.64 -2.30
C ASN A 45 -2.41 2.40 -2.08
N LEU A 46 -2.62 2.06 -0.81
CA LEU A 46 -3.48 1.01 -0.30
C LEU A 46 -4.87 1.61 -0.06
N GLY A 47 -5.93 1.10 -0.70
CA GLY A 47 -7.23 1.71 -0.39
C GLY A 47 -8.50 1.11 -0.96
N ARG A 48 -8.48 -0.13 -1.45
CA ARG A 48 -9.66 -0.65 -2.16
C ARG A 48 -10.51 -1.65 -1.39
N TYR A 49 -9.99 -2.33 -0.39
CA TYR A 49 -10.73 -3.38 0.32
C TYR A 49 -10.07 -3.64 1.68
N ILE A 50 -10.85 -3.72 2.76
CA ILE A 50 -10.39 -4.25 4.05
C ILE A 50 -11.48 -5.24 4.46
N ALA A 51 -11.18 -6.54 4.41
CA ALA A 51 -12.14 -7.53 4.84
C ALA A 51 -12.37 -7.45 6.36
N ASP A 52 -13.56 -7.84 6.82
CA ASP A 52 -13.86 -8.00 8.25
C ASP A 52 -12.97 -9.06 8.93
N THR A 53 -12.37 -9.94 8.13
CA THR A 53 -11.42 -10.98 8.53
C THR A 53 -9.96 -10.49 8.49
N PHE A 54 -9.72 -9.18 8.48
CA PHE A 54 -8.37 -8.63 8.43
C PHE A 54 -7.49 -9.22 9.54
N ASN A 55 -6.30 -9.70 9.15
CA ASN A 55 -5.32 -10.27 10.05
C ASN A 55 -4.04 -9.45 9.98
N LYS A 56 -3.73 -8.72 11.07
CA LYS A 56 -2.55 -7.87 11.18
C LYS A 56 -1.24 -8.60 10.87
N THR A 57 -1.08 -9.83 11.37
CA THR A 57 0.14 -10.63 11.16
C THR A 57 0.30 -11.04 9.71
N ALA A 58 -0.76 -11.53 9.08
CA ALA A 58 -0.76 -11.89 7.66
C ALA A 58 -0.48 -10.65 6.79
N PHE A 59 -1.09 -9.51 7.11
CA PHE A 59 -0.83 -8.25 6.44
C PHE A 59 0.64 -7.82 6.56
N GLY A 60 1.24 -7.91 7.75
CA GLY A 60 2.67 -7.61 7.95
C GLY A 60 3.57 -8.48 7.08
N GLN A 61 3.27 -9.77 6.97
CA GLN A 61 4.00 -10.66 6.08
C GLN A 61 3.80 -10.30 4.61
N SER A 62 2.57 -9.94 4.22
CA SER A 62 2.29 -9.47 2.86
C SER A 62 3.01 -8.18 2.53
N VAL A 63 3.08 -7.22 3.46
CA VAL A 63 3.84 -5.97 3.29
C VAL A 63 5.31 -6.27 3.06
N LYS A 64 5.90 -7.15 3.86
CA LYS A 64 7.30 -7.57 3.71
C LYS A 64 7.55 -8.20 2.34
N ASN A 65 6.76 -9.23 1.99
CA ASN A 65 6.88 -9.94 0.72
C ASN A 65 6.70 -8.99 -0.48
N PHE A 66 5.78 -8.04 -0.37
CA PHE A 66 5.58 -7.02 -1.39
C PHE A 66 6.80 -6.11 -1.50
N THR A 67 7.34 -5.58 -0.40
CA THR A 67 8.47 -4.66 -0.43
C THR A 67 9.76 -5.32 -0.90
N ASP A 68 9.92 -6.62 -0.69
CA ASP A 68 11.07 -7.38 -1.18
C ASP A 68 11.07 -7.46 -2.72
N ARG A 69 9.89 -7.53 -3.34
CA ARG A 69 9.73 -7.57 -4.80
C ARG A 69 9.59 -6.18 -5.42
N TYR A 70 8.97 -5.25 -4.71
CA TYR A 70 8.66 -3.89 -5.13
C TYR A 70 9.16 -2.90 -4.07
N PRO A 71 10.44 -2.51 -4.11
CA PRO A 71 11.00 -1.58 -3.15
C PRO A 71 10.35 -0.19 -3.31
N VAL A 72 9.29 0.06 -2.53
CA VAL A 72 8.62 1.36 -2.42
C VAL A 72 9.19 2.19 -1.27
N ASP A 73 9.13 3.51 -1.38
CA ASP A 73 9.62 4.47 -0.39
C ASP A 73 8.57 4.77 0.70
N GLY A 74 7.32 4.42 0.46
CA GLY A 74 6.34 4.33 1.53
C GLY A 74 4.94 3.93 1.12
N PHE A 75 4.00 4.10 2.05
CA PHE A 75 2.61 3.70 1.89
C PHE A 75 1.69 4.88 2.14
N GLN A 76 0.79 5.14 1.20
CA GLN A 76 -0.37 5.98 1.40
C GLN A 76 -1.55 5.05 1.71
N VAL A 77 -2.26 5.30 2.81
CA VAL A 77 -3.43 4.51 3.17
C VAL A 77 -4.64 5.39 2.93
N ARG A 78 -5.40 5.07 1.88
CA ARG A 78 -6.67 5.72 1.58
C ARG A 78 -7.80 4.82 2.07
N ILE A 79 -8.65 5.33 2.94
CA ILE A 79 -9.84 4.58 3.36
C ILE A 79 -10.99 5.04 2.48
N VAL A 80 -11.34 4.23 1.48
CA VAL A 80 -12.47 4.55 0.59
C VAL A 80 -13.75 4.03 1.20
N PHE A 81 -14.66 4.94 1.53
CA PHE A 81 -16.03 4.62 1.96
C PHE A 81 -16.91 4.50 0.71
N GLU A 82 -17.06 3.30 0.15
CA GLU A 82 -17.99 3.08 -0.96
C GLU A 82 -19.39 2.69 -0.45
N GLY A 83 -20.34 3.61 -0.55
CA GLY A 83 -21.78 3.31 -0.55
C GLY A 83 -22.38 2.74 0.74
N SER A 84 -23.69 2.47 0.71
CA SER A 84 -24.56 2.19 1.88
C SER A 84 -24.28 0.88 2.64
N GLU A 85 -23.23 0.14 2.29
CA GLU A 85 -22.80 -1.04 3.03
C GLU A 85 -21.70 -0.65 4.02
N ARG A 86 -22.12 -0.05 5.14
CA ARG A 86 -21.27 0.24 6.31
C ARG A 86 -20.65 -1.00 6.99
N ARG A 87 -20.60 -2.15 6.32
CA ARG A 87 -20.10 -3.40 6.88
C ARG A 87 -18.60 -3.55 6.70
N TRP A 88 -17.97 -2.82 5.79
CA TRP A 88 -16.63 -3.14 5.29
C TRP A 88 -15.46 -2.38 5.93
N HIS A 89 -15.68 -1.65 7.02
CA HIS A 89 -14.64 -0.82 7.64
C HIS A 89 -14.76 -0.78 9.16
N ASP A 90 -14.10 -1.72 9.85
CA ASP A 90 -13.80 -1.56 11.28
C ASP A 90 -12.64 -0.55 11.42
N PRO A 91 -12.83 0.60 12.12
CA PRO A 91 -11.76 1.55 12.42
C PRO A 91 -10.52 0.92 13.07
N LYS A 92 -10.67 -0.23 13.73
CA LYS A 92 -9.57 -1.03 14.26
C LYS A 92 -8.61 -1.48 13.15
N HIS A 93 -9.11 -1.99 12.03
CA HIS A 93 -8.27 -2.49 10.94
C HIS A 93 -7.49 -1.36 10.28
N ALA A 94 -8.09 -0.18 10.14
CA ALA A 94 -7.39 1.02 9.68
C ALA A 94 -6.19 1.36 10.57
N LYS A 95 -6.37 1.30 11.89
CA LYS A 95 -5.27 1.52 12.85
C LYS A 95 -4.17 0.46 12.70
N GLU A 96 -4.54 -0.81 12.60
CA GLU A 96 -3.58 -1.91 12.45
C GLU A 96 -2.78 -1.83 11.15
N ILE A 97 -3.42 -1.45 10.04
CA ILE A 97 -2.75 -1.21 8.75
C ILE A 97 -1.74 -0.05 8.89
N LEU A 98 -2.12 1.04 9.54
CA LEU A 98 -1.22 2.18 9.78
C LEU A 98 -0.03 1.80 10.66
N GLU A 99 -0.24 0.95 11.68
CA GLU A 99 0.84 0.44 12.52
C GLU A 99 1.82 -0.40 11.70
N VAL A 100 1.34 -1.41 10.98
CA VAL A 100 2.18 -2.29 10.16
C VAL A 100 2.95 -1.51 9.09
N THR A 101 2.29 -0.57 8.41
CA THR A 101 2.95 0.24 7.36
C THR A 101 3.99 1.21 7.94
N LYS A 102 3.80 1.73 9.16
CA LYS A 102 4.83 2.52 9.87
C LYS A 102 5.99 1.64 10.32
N GLU A 103 5.72 0.46 10.86
CA GLU A 103 6.72 -0.51 11.30
C GLU A 103 7.62 -0.97 10.13
N ALA A 104 7.08 -1.01 8.91
CA ALA A 104 7.86 -1.25 7.69
C ALA A 104 8.83 -0.09 7.30
N GLY A 105 8.95 0.94 8.14
CA GLY A 105 9.93 2.02 7.98
C GLY A 105 9.50 3.12 7.00
N LYS A 106 8.19 3.31 6.82
CA LYS A 106 7.63 4.13 5.74
C LYS A 106 6.71 5.22 6.27
N LYS A 107 6.68 6.38 5.58
CA LYS A 107 5.71 7.45 5.88
C LYS A 107 4.31 6.93 5.56
N ALA A 108 3.43 6.90 6.55
CA ALA A 108 2.02 6.57 6.42
C ALA A 108 1.17 7.77 6.83
N ALA A 109 0.27 8.19 5.94
CA ALA A 109 -0.72 9.23 6.20
C ALA A 109 -2.10 8.71 5.78
N LEU A 110 -3.09 8.93 6.64
CA LEU A 110 -4.51 8.74 6.32
C LEU A 110 -4.93 9.85 5.35
N TRP A 111 -5.52 9.46 4.22
CA TRP A 111 -6.14 10.37 3.26
C TRP A 111 -7.55 9.90 2.91
#